data_AF-A0A8J6KDK7-F1
#
_entry.id   AF-A0A8J6KDK7-F1
#
_cell.length_a   1.000
_cell.length_b   1.000
_cell.length_c   1.000
_cell.angle_alpha   90.00
_cell.angle_beta   90.00
_cell.angle_gamma   90.00
#
_symmetry.space_group_name_H-M   'P 1'
#
loop_
_entity.id
_entity.type
_entity.pdbx_description
1 polymer ?
#
loop_
_entity_poly.entity_id
_entity_poly.type
_entity_poly.pdbx_seq_one_letter_code
_entity_poly.pdbx_strand_id
1 'polypeptide(L)'
;MEPAFHRGDLLFLTNFQEDPIRAGEIVVFKVEGRDIPIVHRVIKVHEKENGDIKFLTKGDNNEVDDRGLYKEGQNWLEKKDVVGRARG
;
A
#
# COMPACT_ATOMS: atom_id res chain seq x y z
N MET A 1 6.78 5.57 9.05
CA MET A 1 5.81 6.32 8.22
C MET A 1 5.52 7.61 8.95
N GLU A 2 6.54 8.46 9.14
CA GLU A 2 6.35 9.68 9.92
C GLU A 2 5.46 10.67 9.16
N PRO A 3 4.65 11.47 9.86
CA PRO A 3 4.47 11.49 11.33
C PRO A 3 3.45 10.45 11.84
N ALA A 4 2.76 9.71 10.97
CA ALA A 4 1.69 8.80 11.36
C ALA A 4 2.18 7.60 12.21
N PHE A 5 3.35 7.06 11.89
CA PHE A 5 3.98 5.93 12.58
C PHE A 5 5.49 6.12 12.73
N HIS A 6 5.99 5.80 13.91
CA HIS A 6 7.40 5.87 14.29
C HIS A 6 8.01 4.47 14.40
N ARG A 7 9.34 4.41 14.39
CA ARG A 7 10.05 3.16 14.66
C ARG A 7 9.73 2.69 16.07
N GLY A 8 9.28 1.43 16.18
CA GLY A 8 8.87 0.82 17.45
C GLY A 8 7.37 0.67 17.60
N ASP A 9 6.56 1.35 16.77
CA ASP A 9 5.11 1.20 16.78
C ASP A 9 4.70 -0.21 16.33
N LEU A 10 3.67 -0.75 16.98
CA LEU A 10 3.04 -2.02 16.62
C LEU A 10 1.84 -1.75 15.71
N LEU A 11 1.84 -2.36 14.53
CA LEU A 11 0.73 -2.28 13.58
C LEU A 11 -0.13 -3.55 13.65
N PHE A 12 -1.43 -3.37 13.90
CA PHE A 12 -2.42 -4.42 13.71
C PHE A 12 -2.95 -4.37 12.29
N LEU A 13 -2.81 -5.48 11.58
CA LEU A 13 -3.17 -5.56 10.17
C LEU A 13 -4.44 -6.39 9.97
N THR A 14 -5.33 -5.89 9.12
CA THR A 14 -6.53 -6.60 8.65
C THR A 14 -6.45 -6.78 7.13
N ASN A 15 -6.96 -7.89 6.61
CA ASN A 15 -6.98 -8.15 5.16
C ASN A 15 -8.32 -8.74 4.70
N PHE A 16 -9.41 -8.06 5.05
CA PHE A 16 -10.77 -8.44 4.64
C PHE A 16 -10.89 -8.39 3.11
N GLN A 17 -11.18 -9.55 2.50
CA GLN A 17 -11.22 -9.67 1.05
C GLN A 17 -12.39 -8.90 0.42
N GLU A 18 -13.53 -8.80 1.09
CA GLU A 18 -14.70 -8.09 0.54
C GLU A 18 -14.53 -6.56 0.54
N ASP A 19 -13.57 -6.04 1.32
CA ASP A 19 -13.43 -4.60 1.51
C ASP A 19 -12.47 -3.98 0.49
N PRO A 20 -12.95 -3.12 -0.43
CA PRO A 20 -12.11 -2.50 -1.45
C PRO A 20 -11.07 -1.58 -0.82
N ILE A 21 -9.89 -1.51 -1.44
CA ILE A 21 -8.83 -0.59 -1.03
C ILE A 21 -9.21 0.83 -1.44
N ARG A 22 -9.14 1.78 -0.50
CA ARG A 22 -9.53 3.19 -0.73
C ARG A 22 -8.35 4.14 -0.54
N ALA A 23 -8.42 5.30 -1.21
CA ALA A 23 -7.43 6.35 -1.00
C ALA A 23 -7.42 6.82 0.46
N GLY A 24 -6.24 7.07 1.01
CA GLY A 24 -6.03 7.41 2.41
C GLY A 24 -5.74 6.21 3.31
N GLU A 25 -6.10 4.97 2.92
CA GLU A 25 -5.78 3.77 3.70
C GLU A 25 -4.26 3.56 3.79
N ILE A 26 -3.80 2.98 4.90
CA ILE A 26 -2.40 2.60 5.09
C ILE A 26 -2.28 1.10 4.83
N VAL A 27 -1.47 0.76 3.83
CA VAL A 27 -1.26 -0.60 3.37
C VAL A 27 0.15 -1.05 3.70
N VAL A 28 0.27 -2.32 4.05
CA VAL A 28 1.53 -3.06 4.11
C VAL A 28 1.59 -3.93 2.87
N PHE A 29 2.53 -3.65 1.98
CA PHE A 29 2.69 -4.38 0.72
C PHE A 29 4.10 -4.96 0.59
N LYS A 30 4.23 -6.00 -0.23
CA LYS A 30 5.50 -6.63 -0.53
C LYS A 30 5.77 -6.55 -2.02
N VAL A 31 6.96 -6.09 -2.38
CA VAL A 31 7.43 -6.10 -3.77
C VAL A 31 8.09 -7.45 -4.03
N GLU A 32 7.74 -8.08 -5.15
CA GLU A 32 8.36 -9.34 -5.57
C GLU A 32 9.89 -9.21 -5.63
N GLY A 33 10.61 -10.16 -5.02
CA GLY A 33 12.07 -10.12 -4.94
C GLY A 33 12.64 -9.24 -3.82
N ARG A 34 11.81 -8.62 -2.97
CA ARG A 34 12.24 -7.92 -1.75
C ARG A 34 11.75 -8.62 -0.50
N ASP A 35 12.60 -8.79 0.49
CA ASP A 35 12.26 -9.50 1.73
C ASP A 35 11.45 -8.64 2.71
N ILE A 36 11.75 -7.34 2.74
CA ILE A 36 11.20 -6.40 3.73
C ILE A 36 9.91 -5.77 3.16
N PRO A 37 8.75 -5.92 3.84
CA PRO A 37 7.52 -5.25 3.42
C PRO A 37 7.59 -3.74 3.66
N ILE A 38 6.82 -3.00 2.88
CA ILE A 38 6.75 -1.53 2.92
C ILE A 38 5.38 -1.14 3.45
N VAL A 39 5.35 -0.20 4.40
CA VAL A 39 4.11 0.36 4.95
C VAL A 39 3.99 1.79 4.44
N HIS A 40 3.01 2.10 3.59
CA HIS A 40 2.79 3.45 3.05
C HIS A 40 1.29 3.74 2.86
N ARG A 41 0.94 4.99 2.52
CA ARG A 41 -0.45 5.42 2.32
C ARG A 41 -0.84 5.32 0.85
N VAL A 42 -2.06 4.86 0.60
CA VAL A 42 -2.67 4.89 -0.73
C VAL A 42 -3.02 6.33 -1.10
N ILE A 43 -2.45 6.86 -2.18
CA ILE A 43 -2.71 8.22 -2.65
C ILE A 43 -3.61 8.28 -3.88
N LYS A 44 -3.75 7.16 -4.61
CA LYS A 44 -4.61 7.08 -5.79
C LYS A 44 -5.14 5.66 -6.00
N VAL A 45 -6.39 5.57 -6.41
CA VAL A 45 -7.08 4.30 -6.70
C VAL A 45 -7.71 4.38 -8.09
N HIS A 46 -7.59 3.29 -8.83
CA HIS A 46 -8.26 3.01 -10.09
C HIS A 46 -9.10 1.76 -9.92
N GLU A 47 -10.41 1.91 -10.02
CA GLU A 47 -11.38 0.82 -9.92
C GLU A 47 -12.02 0.62 -11.29
N LYS A 48 -12.00 -0.61 -11.78
CA LYS A 48 -12.69 -1.02 -13.01
C LYS A 48 -14.10 -1.51 -12.69
N GLU A 49 -14.96 -1.54 -13.71
CA GLU A 49 -16.34 -2.04 -13.59
C GLU A 49 -16.43 -3.50 -13.13
N ASN A 50 -15.40 -4.31 -13.40
CA ASN A 50 -15.31 -5.70 -12.95
C ASN A 50 -14.83 -5.86 -11.49
N GLY A 51 -14.63 -4.77 -10.76
CA GLY A 51 -14.15 -4.77 -9.38
C GLY A 51 -12.62 -4.87 -9.22
N ASP A 52 -11.85 -4.91 -10.32
CA ASP A 52 -10.39 -4.88 -10.24
C ASP A 52 -9.92 -3.51 -9.74
N ILE A 53 -9.07 -3.54 -8.71
CA ILE A 53 -8.49 -2.34 -8.12
C ILE A 53 -6.99 -2.30 -8.35
N LYS A 54 -6.52 -1.18 -8.88
CA LYS A 54 -5.11 -0.80 -8.97
C LYS A 54 -4.90 0.48 -8.18
N PHE A 55 -3.79 0.57 -7.45
CA PHE A 55 -3.55 1.73 -6.59
C PHE A 55 -2.07 2.11 -6.53
N LEU A 56 -1.84 3.37 -6.14
CA LEU A 56 -0.52 3.96 -5.99
C LEU A 56 -0.35 4.38 -4.53
N THR A 57 0.82 4.09 -4.00
CA THR A 57 1.21 4.42 -2.63
C THR A 57 2.29 5.48 -2.60
N LYS A 58 2.40 6.15 -1.46
CA LYS A 58 3.47 7.07 -1.14
C LYS A 58 3.73 7.08 0.37
N GLY A 59 4.99 7.19 0.75
CA GLY A 59 5.36 7.49 2.13
C GLY A 59 4.92 8.89 2.54
N ASP A 60 4.29 9.04 3.72
CA ASP A 60 3.70 10.31 4.17
C ASP A 60 4.71 11.47 4.08
N ASN A 61 5.96 11.24 4.54
CA ASN A 61 7.04 12.23 4.51
C ASN A 61 7.97 12.17 3.27
N ASN A 62 7.64 11.40 2.23
CA ASN A 62 8.45 11.37 1.00
C ASN A 62 8.04 12.52 0.06
N GLU A 63 8.89 12.94 -0.88
CA GLU A 63 8.49 13.94 -1.91
C GLU A 63 7.85 13.29 -3.13
N VAL A 64 8.22 12.03 -3.41
CA VAL A 64 7.81 11.27 -4.60
C VAL A 64 6.96 10.06 -4.22
N ASP A 65 6.21 9.54 -5.20
CA ASP A 65 5.45 8.29 -5.04
C ASP A 65 6.33 7.04 -5.13
N ASP A 66 5.74 5.89 -4.84
CA ASP A 66 6.49 4.63 -4.69
C ASP A 66 6.78 3.91 -6.00
N ARG A 67 6.52 4.48 -7.18
CA ARG A 67 6.77 3.77 -8.46
C ARG A 67 8.21 3.31 -8.61
N GLY A 68 9.17 4.11 -8.12
CA GLY A 68 10.59 3.73 -8.11
C GLY A 68 10.92 2.57 -7.18
N LEU A 69 10.02 2.19 -6.28
CA LEU A 69 10.17 1.06 -5.36
C LEU A 69 9.51 -0.22 -5.88
N TYR A 70 8.59 -0.12 -6.83
CA TYR A 70 7.89 -1.28 -7.38
C TYR A 70 8.81 -2.12 -8.27
N LYS A 71 8.31 -3.28 -8.71
CA LYS A 71 9.00 -4.11 -9.69
C LYS A 71 9.15 -3.34 -11.01
N GLU A 72 10.20 -3.63 -11.77
CA GLU A 72 10.38 -3.06 -13.11
C GLU A 72 9.13 -3.29 -13.98
N GLY A 73 8.65 -2.23 -14.63
CA GLY A 73 7.41 -2.24 -15.44
C GLY A 73 6.11 -2.18 -14.63
N GLN A 74 6.15 -2.25 -13.30
CA GLN A 74 4.98 -2.12 -12.44
C GLN A 74 4.74 -0.66 -12.06
N ASN A 75 3.63 -0.09 -12.52
CA ASN A 75 3.23 1.28 -12.22
C ASN A 75 2.17 1.41 -11.12
N TRP A 76 1.54 0.28 -10.76
CA TRP A 76 0.43 0.20 -9.82
C TRP A 76 0.53 -1.10 -9.04
N LEU A 77 0.15 -1.04 -7.77
CA LEU A 77 -0.05 -2.21 -6.94
C LEU A 77 -1.46 -2.78 -7.15
N GLU A 78 -1.56 -4.09 -6.95
CA GLU A 78 -2.81 -4.84 -6.95
C GLU A 78 -3.04 -5.45 -5.57
N LYS A 79 -4.25 -5.94 -5.32
CA LYS A 79 -4.62 -6.53 -4.02
C LYS A 79 -3.71 -7.70 -3.60
N LYS A 80 -3.22 -8.47 -4.56
CA LYS A 80 -2.27 -9.58 -4.33
C LYS A 80 -0.92 -9.14 -3.74
N ASP A 81 -0.55 -7.87 -3.92
CA ASP A 81 0.71 -7.32 -3.41
C ASP A 81 0.58 -6.90 -1.94
N VAL A 82 -0.65 -6.84 -1.41
CA VAL A 82 -0.96 -6.39 -0.04
C VAL A 82 -0.89 -7.55 0.94
N VAL A 83 -0.04 -7.39 1.95
CA VAL A 83 0.05 -8.25 3.12
C VAL A 83 -1.13 -7.98 4.06
N GLY A 84 -1.42 -6.70 4.30
CA GLY A 84 -2.57 -6.26 5.09
C GLY A 84 -2.70 -4.75 5.17
N ARG A 85 -3.73 -4.29 5.86
CA ARG A 85 -4.06 -2.87 6.05
C ARG A 85 -4.02 -2.52 7.53
N ALA A 86 -3.35 -1.43 7.86
CA ALA A 86 -3.45 -0.85 9.19
C ALA A 86 -4.79 -0.10 9.28
N ARG A 87 -5.64 -0.55 10.20
CA ARG A 87 -6.92 0.11 10.52
C ARG A 87 -6.92 0.41 12.02
N GLY A 88 -7.07 1.69 12.36
CA GLY A 88 -7.05 2.23 13.71
C GLY A 88 -7.30 3.72 13.66
#